data_AF-A0A8X6UY44-F1
#
_entry.id   AF-A0A8X6UY44-F1
#
_cell.length_a   1.000
_cell.length_b   1.000
_cell.length_c   1.000
_cell.angle_alpha   90.00
_cell.angle_beta   90.00
_cell.angle_gamma   90.00
#
_symmetry.space_group_name_H-M   'P 1'
#
loop_
_entity.id
_entity.type
_entity.pdbx_description
1 polymer ?
#
loop_
_entity_poly.entity_id
_entity_poly.type
_entity_poly.pdbx_seq_one_letter_code
_entity_poly.pdbx_strand_id
1 'polypeptide(L)'
;MHKSKGAESARMFCGIMNLPPPPTKFSKYNHILLQATIETCEHSMAEAVREAVDENDGKRDLAVDGSWQKRGFSSKNGLVTVTSVDTGKVIDVEVFSKHCICPNKTKHLQNCKRNFEGYRMKGSKLNY
;
A
#
# COMPACT_ATOMS: atom_id res chain seq x y z
N MET A 1 -10.16 -3.64 12.99
CA MET A 1 -10.65 -3.53 11.59
C MET A 1 -11.06 -2.08 11.34
N HIS A 2 -10.18 -1.28 10.71
CA HIS A 2 -10.45 0.14 10.43
C HIS A 2 -11.42 0.23 9.24
N LYS A 3 -12.69 0.60 9.48
CA LYS A 3 -13.68 0.81 8.40
C LYS A 3 -13.21 2.01 7.57
N SER A 4 -12.97 1.81 6.27
CA SER A 4 -12.60 2.91 5.37
C SER A 4 -13.73 3.93 5.32
N LYS A 5 -13.40 5.23 5.30
CA LYS A 5 -14.39 6.33 5.25
C LYS A 5 -15.34 6.21 4.06
N GLY A 6 -14.90 5.61 2.96
CA GLY A 6 -15.75 5.33 1.79
C GLY A 6 -16.91 4.37 2.10
N ALA A 7 -16.69 3.36 2.94
CA ALA A 7 -17.75 2.45 3.37
C ALA A 7 -18.80 3.16 4.23
N GLU A 8 -18.38 4.13 5.05
CA GLU A 8 -19.29 4.94 5.86
C GLU A 8 -20.09 5.93 5.02
N SER A 9 -19.44 6.64 4.09
CA SER A 9 -20.12 7.54 3.15
C SER A 9 -21.11 6.78 2.26
N ALA A 10 -20.74 5.59 1.78
CA ALA A 10 -21.64 4.73 1.00
C ALA A 10 -22.84 4.26 1.85
N ARG A 11 -22.63 3.91 3.13
CA ARG A 11 -23.73 3.57 4.06
C ARG A 11 -24.70 4.73 4.23
N MET A 12 -24.18 5.93 4.47
CA MET A 12 -24.99 7.14 4.63
C MET A 12 -25.79 7.46 3.37
N PHE A 13 -25.14 7.41 2.19
CA PHE A 13 -25.80 7.61 0.91
C PHE A 13 -26.92 6.59 0.67
N CYS A 14 -26.64 5.30 0.87
CA CYS A 14 -27.66 4.26 0.74
C CYS A 14 -28.83 4.50 1.69
N GLY A 15 -28.56 4.90 2.94
CA GLY A 15 -29.61 5.26 3.91
C GLY A 15 -30.48 6.44 3.45
N ILE A 16 -29.88 7.52 2.94
CA ILE A 16 -30.61 8.69 2.40
C ILE A 16 -31.49 8.29 1.22
N MET A 17 -30.99 7.41 0.35
CA MET A 17 -31.68 7.00 -0.88
C MET A 17 -32.63 5.82 -0.67
N ASN A 18 -32.81 5.35 0.57
CA ASN A 18 -33.56 4.14 0.90
C ASN A 18 -33.11 2.90 0.10
N LEU A 19 -31.81 2.82 -0.19
CA LEU A 19 -31.16 1.71 -0.87
C LEU A 19 -30.67 0.67 0.15
N PRO A 20 -30.53 -0.61 -0.25
CA PRO A 20 -29.87 -1.60 0.59
C PRO A 20 -28.44 -1.15 0.93
N PRO A 21 -27.91 -1.55 2.10
CA PRO A 21 -26.57 -1.17 2.53
C PRO A 21 -25.51 -1.63 1.52
N PRO A 22 -24.41 -0.87 1.36
CA PRO A 22 -23.38 -1.19 0.39
C PRO A 22 -22.80 -2.59 0.66
N PRO A 23 -22.55 -3.39 -0.39
CA PRO A 23 -22.13 -4.77 -0.25
C PRO A 23 -20.81 -4.86 0.54
N THR A 24 -20.85 -5.57 1.67
CA THR A 24 -19.68 -5.85 2.52
C THR A 24 -18.93 -7.12 2.12
N LYS A 25 -19.48 -7.89 1.17
CA LYS A 25 -18.98 -9.21 0.74
C LYS A 25 -17.52 -9.18 0.29
N PHE A 26 -17.06 -8.06 -0.26
CA PHE A 26 -15.69 -7.90 -0.75
C PHE A 26 -14.62 -7.96 0.34
N SER A 27 -14.97 -7.73 1.62
CA SER A 27 -13.97 -7.77 2.68
C SER A 27 -13.32 -9.15 2.85
N LYS A 28 -14.10 -10.23 2.66
CA LYS A 28 -13.58 -11.60 2.76
C LYS A 28 -12.63 -11.91 1.59
N TYR A 29 -13.04 -11.55 0.37
CA TYR A 29 -12.21 -11.75 -0.81
C TYR A 29 -10.92 -10.92 -0.75
N ASN A 30 -11.01 -9.66 -0.33
CA ASN A 30 -9.84 -8.81 -0.17
C ASN A 30 -8.83 -9.37 0.83
N HIS A 31 -9.29 -10.01 1.91
CA HIS A 31 -8.39 -10.66 2.87
C HIS A 31 -7.65 -11.84 2.24
N ILE A 32 -8.39 -12.72 1.55
CA ILE A 32 -7.81 -13.90 0.88
C ILE A 32 -6.81 -13.47 -0.20
N LEU A 33 -7.21 -12.52 -1.05
CA LEU A 33 -6.36 -11.97 -2.10
C LEU A 33 -5.12 -11.31 -1.52
N LEU A 34 -5.26 -10.54 -0.43
CA LEU A 34 -4.12 -9.90 0.23
C LEU A 34 -3.12 -10.94 0.75
N GLN A 35 -3.59 -12.01 1.40
CA GLN A 35 -2.69 -13.07 1.88
C GLN A 35 -1.96 -13.77 0.74
N ALA A 36 -2.69 -14.21 -0.28
CA ALA A 36 -2.09 -14.85 -1.45
C ALA A 36 -1.10 -13.93 -2.19
N THR A 37 -1.41 -12.63 -2.25
CA THR A 37 -0.50 -11.63 -2.84
C THR A 37 0.77 -11.50 -2.00
N ILE A 38 0.65 -11.40 -0.68
CA ILE A 38 1.82 -11.29 0.21
C ILE A 38 2.75 -12.51 0.06
N GLU A 39 2.18 -13.72 0.09
CA GLU A 39 2.96 -14.96 -0.09
C GLU A 39 3.65 -15.02 -1.45
N THR A 40 2.94 -14.64 -2.52
CA THR A 40 3.50 -14.61 -3.87
C THR A 40 4.63 -13.58 -3.99
N CYS A 41 4.44 -12.39 -3.40
CA CYS A 41 5.44 -11.33 -3.38
C CYS A 41 6.68 -11.74 -2.57
N GLU A 42 6.51 -12.40 -1.41
CA GLU A 42 7.60 -12.93 -0.60
C GLU A 42 8.49 -13.88 -1.41
N HIS A 43 7.87 -14.82 -2.14
CA HIS A 43 8.61 -15.78 -2.96
C HIS A 43 9.30 -15.10 -4.15
N SER A 44 8.55 -14.27 -4.89
CA SER A 44 9.05 -13.59 -6.07
C SER A 44 10.20 -12.63 -5.76
N MET A 45 10.13 -11.86 -4.67
CA MET A 45 11.21 -10.95 -4.28
C MET A 45 12.46 -11.70 -3.79
N ALA A 46 12.30 -12.85 -3.12
CA ALA A 46 13.44 -13.69 -2.73
C ALA A 46 14.15 -14.29 -3.95
N GLU A 47 13.40 -14.73 -4.95
CA GLU A 47 13.95 -15.21 -6.23
C GLU A 47 14.62 -14.07 -7.00
N ALA A 48 14.01 -12.87 -7.01
CA ALA A 48 14.56 -11.69 -7.65
C ALA A 48 15.94 -11.31 -7.08
N VAL A 49 16.16 -11.45 -5.76
CA VAL A 49 17.49 -11.25 -5.15
C VAL A 49 18.50 -12.27 -5.70
N ARG A 50 18.13 -13.56 -5.73
CA ARG A 50 19.02 -14.61 -6.21
C ARG A 50 19.41 -14.38 -7.67
N GLU A 51 18.44 -14.11 -8.52
CA GLU A 51 18.65 -13.86 -9.95
C GLU A 51 19.41 -12.56 -10.21
N ALA A 52 19.15 -11.51 -9.43
CA ALA A 52 19.88 -10.25 -9.57
C ALA A 52 21.37 -10.39 -9.24
N VAL A 53 21.72 -11.24 -8.28
CA VAL A 53 23.12 -11.51 -7.89
C VAL A 53 23.81 -12.39 -8.93
N ASP A 54 23.12 -13.42 -9.42
CA ASP A 54 23.66 -14.37 -10.40
C ASP A 54 23.92 -13.71 -11.76
N GLU A 55 22.99 -12.89 -12.25
CA GLU A 55 23.12 -12.17 -13.52
C GLU A 55 24.14 -11.03 -13.50
N ASN A 56 24.56 -10.60 -12.31
CA ASN A 56 25.40 -9.42 -12.12
C ASN A 56 26.78 -9.75 -11.52
N ASP A 57 27.28 -10.97 -11.76
CA ASP A 57 28.59 -11.44 -11.29
C ASP A 57 28.81 -11.23 -9.77
N GLY A 58 27.75 -11.41 -8.97
CA GLY A 58 27.80 -11.25 -7.53
C GLY A 58 27.68 -9.80 -7.01
N LYS A 59 27.59 -8.80 -7.90
CA LYS A 59 27.38 -7.39 -7.50
C LYS A 59 25.98 -7.18 -6.93
N ARG A 60 25.87 -6.22 -6.01
CA ARG A 60 24.68 -5.98 -5.19
C ARG A 60 24.31 -4.50 -5.13
N ASP A 61 24.44 -3.82 -6.27
CA ASP A 61 24.08 -2.42 -6.39
C ASP A 61 22.55 -2.27 -6.37
N LEU A 62 22.06 -1.41 -5.47
CA LEU A 62 20.64 -1.17 -5.23
C LEU A 62 20.28 0.30 -5.50
N ALA A 63 19.15 0.52 -6.16
CA ALA A 63 18.49 1.81 -6.29
C ALA A 63 17.21 1.82 -5.46
N VAL A 64 16.89 2.98 -4.90
CA VAL A 64 15.64 3.20 -4.14
C VAL A 64 14.87 4.30 -4.84
N ASP A 65 13.66 4.01 -5.27
CA ASP A 65 12.74 4.99 -5.84
C ASP A 65 11.42 4.99 -5.06
N GLY A 66 10.70 6.11 -5.11
CA GLY A 66 9.42 6.23 -4.45
C GLY A 66 8.50 7.25 -5.10
N SER A 67 7.21 6.92 -5.14
CA SER A 67 6.19 7.75 -5.76
C SER A 67 5.01 7.98 -4.83
N TRP A 68 4.36 9.14 -5.01
CA TRP A 68 3.14 9.50 -4.29
C TRP A 68 1.98 9.73 -5.26
N GLN A 69 0.95 8.90 -5.17
CA GLN A 69 -0.30 9.07 -5.89
C GLN A 69 -1.31 9.86 -5.04
N LYS A 70 -1.93 10.90 -5.61
CA LYS A 70 -3.01 11.63 -4.93
C LYS A 70 -4.29 10.77 -4.88
N ARG A 71 -4.87 10.61 -3.68
CA ARG A 71 -6.13 9.89 -3.45
C ARG A 71 -7.20 10.88 -2.98
N GLY A 72 -8.03 11.36 -3.90
CA GLY A 72 -9.04 12.38 -3.60
C GLY A 72 -8.43 13.75 -3.31
N PHE A 73 -9.04 14.53 -2.41
CA PHE A 73 -8.62 15.92 -2.18
C PHE A 73 -7.31 16.03 -1.38
N SER A 74 -7.21 15.35 -0.23
CA SER A 74 -6.09 15.52 0.72
C SER A 74 -5.35 14.23 1.11
N SER A 75 -5.82 13.06 0.68
CA SER A 75 -5.12 11.80 0.94
C SER A 75 -4.10 11.50 -0.15
N LYS A 76 -3.07 10.72 0.19
CA LYS A 76 -2.06 10.24 -0.75
C LYS A 76 -1.76 8.77 -0.47
N ASN A 77 -1.51 8.01 -1.52
CA ASN A 77 -0.87 6.71 -1.42
C ASN A 77 0.61 6.90 -1.77
N GLY A 78 1.51 6.32 -1.00
CA GLY A 78 2.94 6.30 -1.25
C GLY A 78 3.39 4.89 -1.57
N LEU A 79 4.41 4.78 -2.39
CA LEU A 79 5.08 3.53 -2.73
C LEU A 79 6.57 3.83 -2.69
N VAL A 80 7.35 2.95 -2.07
CA VAL A 80 8.81 2.94 -2.12
C VAL A 80 9.23 1.55 -2.58
N THR A 81 10.13 1.49 -3.54
CA THR A 81 10.65 0.26 -4.11
C THR A 81 12.17 0.27 -4.07
N VAL A 82 12.76 -0.85 -3.67
CA VAL A 82 14.18 -1.12 -3.82
C VAL A 82 14.36 -2.01 -5.05
N THR A 83 15.24 -1.62 -5.97
CA THR A 83 15.51 -2.36 -7.21
C THR A 83 17.00 -2.63 -7.37
N SER A 84 17.36 -3.77 -7.95
CA SER A 84 18.71 -4.00 -8.44
C SER A 84 19.01 -3.00 -9.57
N VAL A 85 20.16 -2.32 -9.49
CA VAL A 85 20.55 -1.29 -10.47
C VAL A 85 20.69 -1.90 -11.86
N ASP A 86 21.41 -3.02 -11.96
CA ASP A 86 21.79 -3.60 -13.24
C ASP A 86 20.67 -4.41 -13.89
N THR A 87 19.87 -5.12 -13.09
CA THR A 87 18.81 -5.99 -13.61
C THR A 87 17.42 -5.35 -13.60
N GLY A 88 17.24 -4.25 -12.87
CA GLY A 88 15.93 -3.61 -12.68
C GLY A 88 14.93 -4.42 -11.85
N LYS A 89 15.34 -5.57 -11.30
CA LYS A 89 14.48 -6.44 -10.50
C LYS A 89 14.08 -5.78 -9.19
N VAL A 90 12.82 -5.91 -8.81
CA VAL A 90 12.29 -5.37 -7.54
C VAL A 90 12.65 -6.31 -6.39
N ILE A 91 13.38 -5.76 -5.42
CA ILE A 91 13.94 -6.49 -4.28
C ILE A 91 13.06 -6.34 -3.03
N ASP A 92 12.52 -5.15 -2.80
CA ASP A 92 11.62 -4.88 -1.68
C ASP A 92 10.63 -3.77 -2.02
N VAL A 93 9.46 -3.79 -1.38
CA VAL A 93 8.39 -2.82 -1.60
C VAL A 93 7.71 -2.44 -0.29
N GLU A 94 7.62 -1.13 -0.05
CA GLU A 94 6.85 -0.56 1.05
C GLU A 94 5.75 0.38 0.56
N VAL A 95 4.52 0.15 1.03
CA VAL A 95 3.35 0.93 0.65
C VAL A 95 2.87 1.76 1.83
N PHE A 96 2.62 3.04 1.59
CA PHE A 96 2.15 4.00 2.57
C PHE A 96 0.77 4.54 2.20
N SER A 97 -0.06 4.79 3.20
CA SER A 97 -1.32 5.49 3.05
C SER A 97 -1.34 6.68 4.00
N LYS A 98 -1.41 7.87 3.42
CA LYS A 98 -1.57 9.13 4.14
C LYS A 98 -3.01 9.58 4.01
N HIS A 99 -3.70 9.72 5.14
CA HIS A 99 -5.09 10.16 5.16
C HIS A 99 -5.34 11.20 6.26
N CYS A 100 -6.25 12.15 6.00
CA CYS A 100 -6.70 13.11 7.01
C CYS A 100 -7.87 12.53 7.80
N ILE A 101 -7.73 12.51 9.12
CA ILE A 101 -8.80 12.07 10.03
C ILE A 101 -9.70 13.24 10.48
N CYS A 102 -9.42 14.45 10.02
CA CYS A 102 -10.13 15.67 10.40
C CYS A 102 -11.67 15.51 10.34
N PRO A 103 -12.38 15.64 11.48
CA PRO A 103 -13.84 15.45 11.55
C PRO A 103 -14.61 16.48 10.72
N ASN A 104 -14.06 17.69 10.57
CA ASN A 104 -14.67 18.81 9.87
C ASN A 104 -13.68 19.40 8.85
N LYS A 105 -13.98 19.27 7.56
CA LYS A 105 -13.06 19.62 6.44
C LYS A 105 -12.82 21.13 6.30
N THR A 106 -13.68 21.96 6.91
CA THR A 106 -13.66 23.43 6.81
C THR A 106 -12.42 24.07 7.45
N LYS A 107 -11.81 23.45 8.48
CA LYS A 107 -10.55 23.91 9.10
C LYS A 107 -9.37 22.96 8.84
N HIS A 108 -9.42 22.22 7.72
CA HIS A 108 -8.41 21.20 7.37
C HIS A 108 -6.98 21.75 7.40
N LEU A 109 -6.76 22.95 6.88
CA LEU A 109 -5.42 23.55 6.78
C LEU A 109 -4.78 23.86 8.15
N GLN A 110 -5.57 24.09 9.20
CA GLN A 110 -5.06 24.49 10.51
C GLN A 110 -4.94 23.32 11.50
N ASN A 111 -5.83 22.32 11.46
CA ASN A 111 -5.94 21.29 12.50
C ASN A 111 -5.78 19.86 12.00
N CYS A 112 -5.32 19.65 10.77
CA CYS A 112 -5.16 18.31 10.20
C CYS A 112 -4.00 17.54 10.86
N LYS A 113 -4.32 16.68 11.84
CA LYS A 113 -3.44 15.57 12.22
C LYS A 113 -3.39 14.56 11.07
N ARG A 114 -2.24 14.48 10.41
CA ARG A 114 -1.96 13.52 9.32
C ARG A 114 -1.64 12.18 9.96
N ASN A 115 -2.35 11.13 9.56
CA ASN A 115 -2.02 9.78 9.98
C ASN A 115 -1.35 9.06 8.81
N PHE A 116 -0.18 8.48 9.11
CA PHE A 116 0.55 7.61 8.20
C PHE A 116 0.31 6.18 8.67
N GLU A 117 -0.27 5.36 7.79
CA GLU A 117 -0.35 3.91 7.97
C GLU A 117 0.45 3.29 6.84
N GLY A 118 1.52 2.56 7.17
CA GLY A 118 2.32 1.81 6.22
C GLY A 118 2.07 0.31 6.37
N TYR A 119 2.18 -0.42 5.26
CA TYR A 119 2.37 -1.86 5.30
C TYR A 119 3.53 -2.23 4.39
N ARG A 120 4.46 -3.02 4.93
CA ARG A 120 5.54 -3.60 4.16
C ARG A 120 5.05 -4.91 3.56
N MET A 121 5.16 -5.07 2.25
CA MET A 121 5.12 -6.41 1.67
C MET A 121 6.46 -7.02 2.07
N LYS A 122 6.47 -7.99 2.99
CA LYS A 122 7.74 -8.48 3.53
C LYS A 122 8.58 -9.03 2.38
N GLY A 123 9.64 -8.33 1.97
CA GLY A 123 10.82 -8.98 1.44
C GLY A 123 11.48 -9.78 2.57
N SER A 124 12.10 -10.90 2.22
CA SER A 124 13.00 -11.64 3.12
C SER A 124 13.90 -10.65 3.85
N LYS A 125 14.13 -10.85 5.17
CA LYS A 125 15.02 -9.99 5.96
C LYS A 125 16.41 -9.99 5.30
N LEU A 126 16.69 -8.99 4.48
CA LEU A 126 18.03 -8.66 4.04
C LEU A 126 18.76 -8.12 5.27
N ASN A 127 19.51 -8.99 5.92
CA ASN A 127 20.57 -8.56 6.82
C ASN A 127 21.68 -8.01 5.91
N TYR A 128 21.88 -6.70 5.96
CA TYR A 128 23.04 -6.04 5.36
C TYR A 128 24.32 -6.50 6.06
#